data_AF-A0A3S0RJ57-F1
#
_entry.id   AF-A0A3S0RJ57-F1
#
_cell.length_a   1.000
_cell.length_b   1.000
_cell.length_c   1.000
_cell.angle_alpha   90.00
_cell.angle_beta   90.00
_cell.angle_gamma   90.00
#
_symmetry.space_group_name_H-M   'P 1'
#
loop_
_entity.id
_entity.type
_entity.pdbx_description
1 polymer ?
#
loop_
_entity_poly.entity_id
_entity_poly.type
_entity_poly.pdbx_seq_one_letter_code
_entity_poly.pdbx_strand_id
1 'polypeptide(L)'
;MNQRICSEGLFEVVRVHSTRIAPATSRLILACRGDRLLGADQTGRVYMGRLLPQRLPTTRKLVLQGTYDIPLRCRPLRDIRNRASFRLPISGEIDPLARFQHTSVWVGSRRIDIEISYLGPLPA
;
A
#
# COMPACT_ATOMS: atom_id res chain seq x y z
N MET A 1 -25.00 12.07 -7.44
CA MET A 1 -24.56 11.04 -6.47
C MET A 1 -23.31 10.36 -7.04
N ASN A 2 -22.12 10.77 -6.61
CA ASN A 2 -20.86 10.28 -7.18
C ASN A 2 -20.50 8.94 -6.53
N GLN A 3 -20.68 7.86 -7.30
CA GLN A 3 -20.27 6.51 -6.91
C GLN A 3 -18.80 6.53 -6.49
N ARG A 4 -18.52 6.13 -5.25
CA ARG A 4 -17.16 5.91 -4.74
C ARG A 4 -16.69 4.59 -5.35
N ILE A 5 -15.98 4.66 -6.47
CA ILE A 5 -15.50 3.53 -7.28
C ILE A 5 -14.24 2.91 -6.64
N CYS A 6 -14.23 2.70 -5.33
CA CYS A 6 -13.17 2.00 -4.62
C CYS A 6 -13.74 0.71 -4.07
N SER A 7 -13.16 -0.43 -4.43
CA SER A 7 -13.52 -1.70 -3.81
C SER A 7 -13.09 -1.64 -2.35
N GLU A 8 -14.03 -1.43 -1.44
CA GLU A 8 -13.75 -1.55 -0.01
C GLU A 8 -13.43 -3.00 0.31
N GLY A 9 -12.34 -3.24 1.04
CA GLY A 9 -11.90 -4.61 1.25
C GLY A 9 -10.47 -4.73 1.76
N LEU A 10 -10.08 -5.99 1.89
CA LEU A 10 -8.73 -6.44 2.19
C LEU A 10 -8.03 -6.84 0.90
N PHE A 11 -6.77 -6.45 0.81
CA PHE A 11 -5.90 -6.72 -0.31
C PHE A 11 -4.57 -7.26 0.21
N GLU A 12 -4.02 -8.24 -0.49
CA GLU A 12 -2.63 -8.66 -0.34
C GLU A 12 -1.79 -7.91 -1.36
N VAL A 13 -0.68 -7.32 -0.90
CA VAL A 13 0.32 -6.67 -1.76
C VAL A 13 1.63 -7.43 -1.62
N VAL A 14 2.17 -7.89 -2.74
CA VAL A 14 3.43 -8.63 -2.80
C VAL A 14 4.41 -7.88 -3.66
N ARG A 15 5.62 -7.65 -3.14
CA ARG A 15 6.71 -7.09 -3.96
C ARG A 15 7.25 -8.16 -4.92
N VAL A 16 7.18 -7.88 -6.21
CA VAL A 16 7.74 -8.75 -7.25
C VAL A 16 9.25 -8.51 -7.33
N HIS A 17 10.02 -9.59 -7.26
CA HIS A 17 11.46 -9.57 -7.59
C HIS A 17 11.63 -10.40 -8.86
N SER A 18 12.30 -9.84 -9.87
CA SER A 18 12.35 -10.35 -11.25
C SER A 18 12.92 -11.77 -11.42
N THR A 19 13.41 -12.43 -10.36
CA THR A 19 14.08 -13.74 -10.49
C THR A 19 13.84 -14.74 -9.36
N ARG A 20 13.05 -14.44 -8.32
CA ARG A 20 12.72 -15.42 -7.25
C ARG A 20 11.35 -15.16 -6.66
N ILE A 21 10.65 -16.24 -6.32
CA ILE A 21 9.48 -16.24 -5.43
C ILE A 21 9.82 -15.34 -4.25
N ALA A 22 9.11 -14.22 -4.14
CA ALA A 22 9.39 -13.24 -3.10
C ALA A 22 9.22 -13.94 -1.73
N PRO A 23 10.20 -13.82 -0.83
CA PRO A 23 10.09 -14.46 0.48
C PRO A 23 8.85 -13.95 1.20
N ALA A 24 8.27 -14.77 2.10
CA ALA A 24 7.05 -14.43 2.83
C ALA A 24 7.11 -13.01 3.42
N THR A 25 8.31 -12.56 3.83
CA THR A 25 8.71 -11.19 4.23
C THR A 25 8.36 -10.04 3.29
N SER A 26 7.90 -10.33 2.08
CA SER A 26 7.56 -9.35 1.03
C SER A 26 6.05 -9.13 0.88
N ARG A 27 5.25 -9.75 1.77
CA ARG A 27 3.78 -9.64 1.78
C ARG A 27 3.33 -8.58 2.76
N LEU A 28 2.39 -7.76 2.31
CA LEU A 28 1.73 -6.66 3.01
C LEU A 28 0.23 -6.89 2.93
N ILE A 29 -0.49 -6.75 4.04
CA ILE A 29 -1.95 -6.69 4.01
C ILE A 29 -2.37 -5.23 4.02
N LEU A 30 -3.26 -4.87 3.10
CA LEU A 30 -3.78 -3.53 2.90
C LEU A 30 -5.31 -3.55 3.02
N ALA A 31 -5.84 -2.76 3.95
CA ALA A 31 -7.25 -2.46 4.08
C ALA A 31 -7.58 -1.16 3.35
N CYS A 32 -8.57 -1.21 2.46
CA CYS A 32 -9.15 -0.05 1.79
C CYS A 32 -10.56 0.19 2.33
N ARG A 33 -10.81 1.38 2.88
CA ARG A 33 -12.15 1.83 3.31
C ARG A 33 -12.38 3.25 2.80
N GLY A 34 -13.35 3.42 1.91
CA GLY A 34 -13.54 4.65 1.15
C GLY A 34 -12.32 5.02 0.32
N ASP A 35 -11.78 6.21 0.58
CA ASP A 35 -10.55 6.72 -0.03
C ASP A 35 -9.29 6.41 0.78
N ARG A 36 -9.41 5.76 1.95
CA ARG A 36 -8.28 5.55 2.88
C ARG A 36 -7.69 4.17 2.72
N LEU A 37 -6.36 4.12 2.78
CA LEU A 37 -5.56 2.91 2.77
C LEU A 37 -4.78 2.79 4.08
N LEU A 38 -4.82 1.60 4.66
CA LEU A 38 -4.07 1.24 5.86
C LEU A 38 -3.52 -0.15 5.65
N GLY A 39 -2.23 -0.37 5.89
CA GLY A 39 -1.65 -1.68 5.75
C GLY A 39 -0.49 -1.89 6.69
N ALA A 40 -0.14 -3.15 6.89
CA ALA A 40 1.03 -3.53 7.66
C ALA A 40 1.73 -4.74 7.04
N ASP A 41 3.06 -4.74 7.11
CA ASP A 41 3.86 -5.92 6.79
C ASP A 41 4.23 -6.70 8.06
N GLN A 42 4.74 -7.91 7.90
CA GLN A 42 5.18 -8.74 9.03
C GLN A 42 6.42 -8.22 9.76
N THR A 43 7.08 -7.19 9.24
CA THR A 43 8.20 -6.53 9.92
C THR A 43 7.72 -5.41 10.85
N GLY A 44 6.41 -5.16 10.90
CA GLY A 44 5.78 -4.13 11.71
C GLY A 44 5.77 -2.76 11.04
N ARG A 45 6.12 -2.65 9.75
CA ARG A 45 5.98 -1.38 9.02
C ARG A 45 4.52 -1.10 8.77
N VAL A 46 4.12 0.16 8.94
CA VAL A 46 2.75 0.60 8.72
C VAL A 46 2.70 1.48 7.50
N TYR A 47 1.74 1.21 6.62
CA TYR A 47 1.51 1.89 5.36
C TYR A 47 0.19 2.63 5.49
N MET A 48 0.18 3.93 5.27
CA MET A 48 -1.04 4.73 5.32
C MET A 48 -1.14 5.53 4.03
N GLY A 49 -2.33 5.70 3.49
CA GLY A 49 -2.46 6.49 2.27
C GLY A 49 -3.88 6.76 1.91
N ARG A 50 -4.04 7.35 0.73
CA ARG A 50 -5.32 7.59 0.10
C ARG A 50 -5.30 7.20 -1.36
N LEU A 51 -6.46 6.77 -1.83
CA LEU A 51 -6.75 6.60 -3.24
C LEU A 51 -7.50 7.81 -3.73
N LEU A 52 -6.83 8.59 -4.57
CA LEU A 52 -7.41 9.78 -5.16
C LEU A 52 -7.92 9.47 -6.58
N PRO A 53 -9.15 9.87 -6.91
CA PRO A 53 -9.66 9.75 -8.27
C PRO A 53 -8.85 10.62 -9.22
N GLN A 54 -8.16 9.98 -10.16
CA GLN A 54 -7.53 10.69 -11.27
C GLN A 54 -8.47 10.61 -12.47
N ARG A 55 -8.98 11.76 -12.91
CA ARG A 55 -9.76 11.86 -14.14
C ARG A 55 -8.81 11.82 -15.34
N LEU A 56 -8.45 10.62 -15.78
CA LEU A 56 -7.82 10.43 -17.09
C LEU A 56 -8.91 10.16 -18.14
N PRO A 57 -8.85 10.79 -19.34
CA PRO A 57 -9.94 10.75 -20.32
C PRO A 57 -10.24 9.36 -20.91
N THR A 58 -9.34 8.39 -20.75
CA THR A 58 -9.39 7.11 -21.48
C THR A 58 -9.29 5.88 -20.58
N THR A 59 -9.07 6.02 -19.28
CA THR A 59 -9.00 4.87 -18.35
C THR A 59 -9.28 5.33 -16.92
N ARG A 60 -10.21 4.67 -16.21
CA ARG A 60 -10.53 4.96 -14.80
C ARG A 60 -9.39 4.46 -13.90
N LYS A 61 -8.29 5.21 -13.78
CA LYS A 61 -7.19 4.89 -12.87
C LYS A 61 -7.26 5.76 -11.61
N LEU A 62 -6.93 5.18 -10.46
CA LEU A 62 -6.72 5.94 -9.22
C LEU A 62 -5.24 6.17 -9.00
N VAL A 63 -4.91 7.34 -8.48
CA VAL A 63 -3.56 7.62 -7.98
C VAL A 63 -3.52 7.20 -6.53
N LEU A 64 -2.65 6.24 -6.26
CA LEU A 64 -2.17 5.94 -4.93
C LEU A 64 -1.33 7.12 -4.46
N GLN A 65 -1.67 7.68 -3.30
CA GLN A 65 -0.81 8.62 -2.59
C GLN A 65 -0.75 8.21 -1.13
N GLY A 66 0.40 7.70 -0.70
CA GLY A 66 0.60 7.21 0.65
C GLY A 66 1.88 7.70 1.29
N THR A 67 2.01 7.38 2.55
CA THR A 67 3.24 7.45 3.34
C THR A 67 3.35 6.15 4.10
N TYR A 68 4.53 5.55 4.15
CA TYR A 68 4.77 4.46 5.09
C TYR A 68 5.73 4.91 6.18
N ASP A 69 5.45 4.46 7.41
CA ASP A 69 6.25 4.66 8.60
C ASP A 69 7.08 3.40 8.86
N ILE A 70 8.40 3.54 8.81
CA ILE A 70 9.34 2.49 9.24
C ILE A 70 9.56 2.64 10.74
N PRO A 71 9.14 1.69 11.60
CA PRO A 71 9.63 1.66 12.96
C PRO A 71 11.12 1.31 12.89
N LEU A 72 11.98 2.23 13.31
CA LEU A 72 13.37 1.88 13.58
C LEU A 72 13.36 0.80 14.66
N ARG A 73 13.92 -0.37 14.34
CA ARG A 73 14.05 -1.49 15.28
C ARG A 73 14.75 -0.96 16.52
N CYS A 74 13.98 -0.75 17.59
CA CYS A 74 14.51 -0.30 18.86
C CYS A 74 15.34 -1.45 19.41
N ARG A 75 16.67 -1.26 19.46
CA ARG A 75 17.47 -1.96 20.47
C ARG A 75 16.87 -1.59 21.83
N PRO A 76 16.65 -2.53 22.76
CA PRO A 76 16.01 -2.23 24.03
C PRO A 76 17.02 -1.50 24.93
N LEU A 77 17.18 -0.19 24.75
CA LEU A 77 17.91 0.66 25.68
C LEU A 77 17.23 2.03 25.82
N ARG A 78 16.44 2.12 26.90
CA ARG A 78 16.23 3.28 27.79
C ARG A 78 15.72 4.62 27.26
N ASP A 79 15.53 4.87 25.97
CA ASP A 79 15.05 6.19 25.52
C ASP A 79 13.71 6.14 24.75
N ILE A 80 12.63 6.39 25.48
CA ILE A 80 11.26 6.49 24.98
C ILE A 80 11.04 7.79 24.16
N ARG A 81 12.00 8.72 24.14
CA ARG A 81 11.81 10.08 23.64
C ARG A 81 12.16 10.33 22.17
N ASN A 82 12.71 9.37 21.44
CA ASN A 82 13.09 9.60 20.04
C ASN A 82 12.86 8.38 19.14
N ARG A 83 11.59 7.98 18.97
CA ARG A 83 11.18 7.13 17.83
C ARG A 83 11.21 7.99 16.56
N ALA A 84 12.38 8.15 15.98
CA ALA A 84 12.46 8.67 14.62
C ALA A 84 11.81 7.65 13.68
N SER A 85 10.60 7.92 13.18
CA SER A 85 10.04 7.18 12.05
C SER A 85 10.40 7.91 10.77
N PHE A 86 10.81 7.16 9.75
CA PHE A 86 10.98 7.72 8.42
C PHE A 86 9.67 7.60 7.67
N ARG A 87 9.11 8.74 7.27
CA ARG A 87 7.97 8.81 6.36
C ARG A 87 8.46 8.95 4.94
N LEU A 88 8.14 7.97 4.12
CA LEU A 88 8.49 7.97 2.71
C LEU A 88 7.22 8.01 1.85
N PRO A 89 7.15 8.90 0.85
CA PRO A 89 5.98 9.03 0.00
C PRO A 89 5.84 7.78 -0.87
N ILE A 90 4.61 7.34 -1.08
CA ILE A 90 4.26 6.27 -2.01
C ILE A 90 3.35 6.86 -3.07
N SER A 91 3.65 6.64 -4.35
CA SER A 91 2.76 7.03 -5.43
C SER A 91 2.68 5.99 -6.54
N GLY A 92 1.56 5.91 -7.23
CA GLY A 92 1.42 4.98 -8.35
C GLY A 92 0.01 4.95 -8.90
N GLU A 93 -0.16 4.30 -10.04
CA GLU A 93 -1.47 4.10 -10.64
C GLU A 93 -1.98 2.70 -10.28
N ILE A 94 -3.17 2.64 -9.70
CA ILE A 94 -3.86 1.39 -9.41
C ILE A 94 -5.28 1.39 -9.97
N ASP A 95 -5.75 0.21 -10.34
CA ASP A 95 -7.14 -0.02 -10.72
C ASP A 95 -7.91 -0.48 -9.46
N PRO A 96 -8.81 0.34 -8.91
CA PRO A 96 -9.55 -0.01 -7.70
C PRO A 96 -10.55 -1.15 -7.89
N LEU A 97 -10.91 -1.47 -9.12
CA LEU A 97 -11.89 -2.51 -9.44
C LEU A 97 -11.22 -3.84 -9.79
N ALA A 98 -9.90 -3.84 -10.01
CA ALA A 98 -9.16 -5.05 -10.31
C ALA A 98 -9.08 -5.95 -9.06
N ARG A 99 -9.56 -7.20 -9.20
CA ARG A 99 -9.35 -8.24 -8.17
C ARG A 99 -7.90 -8.72 -8.10
N PHE A 100 -7.17 -8.56 -9.20
CA PHE A 100 -5.75 -8.86 -9.30
C PHE A 100 -5.10 -7.83 -10.24
N GLN A 101 -4.00 -7.23 -9.81
CA GLN A 101 -3.26 -6.25 -10.60
C GLN A 101 -1.75 -6.39 -10.38
N HIS A 102 -0.99 -6.49 -11.46
CA HIS A 102 0.45 -6.24 -11.46
C HIS A 102 0.69 -4.79 -11.88
N THR A 103 1.38 -4.01 -11.06
CA THR A 103 1.73 -2.61 -11.37
C THR A 103 3.07 -2.21 -10.74
N SER A 104 3.61 -1.06 -11.13
CA SER A 104 4.75 -0.45 -10.45
C SER A 104 4.29 0.73 -9.61
N VAL A 105 4.82 0.84 -8.39
CA VAL A 105 4.65 2.02 -7.52
C VAL A 105 6.00 2.64 -7.19
N TRP A 106 6.00 3.94 -6.97
CA TRP A 106 7.11 4.70 -6.44
C TRP A 106 7.04 4.72 -4.92
N VAL A 107 8.19 4.51 -4.29
CA VAL A 107 8.39 4.55 -2.85
C VAL A 107 9.62 5.42 -2.58
N GLY A 108 9.38 6.67 -2.18
CA GLY A 108 10.40 7.72 -2.23
C GLY A 108 10.86 7.93 -3.68
N SER A 109 12.16 7.77 -3.91
CA SER A 109 12.78 7.85 -5.25
C SER A 109 12.91 6.49 -5.95
N ARG A 110 12.42 5.40 -5.35
CA ARG A 110 12.59 4.04 -5.90
C ARG A 110 11.30 3.54 -6.51
N ARG A 111 11.38 3.04 -7.75
CA ARG A 111 10.29 2.29 -8.37
C ARG A 111 10.37 0.82 -7.96
N ILE A 112 9.24 0.26 -7.55
CA ILE A 112 9.11 -1.16 -7.20
C ILE A 112 7.91 -1.76 -7.92
N ASP A 113 8.05 -3.00 -8.35
CA ASP A 113 6.95 -3.75 -8.94
C ASP A 113 6.22 -4.52 -7.85
N ILE A 114 4.90 -4.47 -7.90
CA ILE A 114 4.00 -5.07 -6.93
C ILE A 114 2.87 -5.81 -7.63
N GLU A 115 2.40 -6.86 -6.97
CA GLU A 115 1.14 -7.53 -7.25
C GLU A 115 0.16 -7.22 -6.14
N ILE A 116 -1.06 -6.87 -6.52
CA ILE A 116 -2.17 -6.57 -5.60
C ILE A 116 -3.25 -7.61 -5.87
N SER A 117 -3.67 -8.33 -4.84
CA SER A 117 -4.72 -9.35 -4.90
C SER A 117 -5.82 -9.04 -3.90
N TYR A 118 -7.08 -9.04 -4.33
CA TYR A 118 -8.24 -8.86 -3.46
C TYR A 118 -8.52 -10.12 -2.64
N LEU A 119 -8.55 -9.97 -1.32
CA LEU A 119 -8.78 -11.07 -0.37
C LEU A 119 -10.25 -11.19 0.04
N GLY A 120 -10.98 -10.08 0.07
CA GLY A 120 -12.38 -10.09 0.49
C GLY A 120 -12.85 -8.76 1.06
N PRO A 121 -14.14 -8.65 1.38
CA PRO A 121 -14.72 -7.44 1.94
C PRO A 121 -14.24 -7.20 3.36
N LEU A 122 -14.23 -5.94 3.79
CA LEU A 122 -14.08 -5.61 5.21
C LEU A 122 -15.39 -5.92 5.94
N PRO A 123 -15.33 -6.39 7.20
CA PRO A 123 -16.53 -6.48 8.02
C PRO A 123 -17.18 -5.09 8.17
N ALA A 124 -18.51 -5.07 8.15
CA ALA A 124 -19.33 -3.87 8.32
C ALA A 124 -19.08 -3.23 9.69
#